data_AF-A0A7K0L4C9-F1
#
_entry.id   AF-A0A7K0L4C9-F1
#
_cell.length_a   1.000
_cell.length_b   1.000
_cell.length_c   1.000
_cell.angle_alpha   90.00
_cell.angle_beta   90.00
_cell.angle_gamma   90.00
#
_symmetry.space_group_name_H-M   'P 1'
#
loop_
_entity.id
_entity.type
_entity.pdbx_description
1 polymer ?
#
loop_
_entity_poly.entity_id
_entity_poly.type
_entity_poly.pdbx_seq_one_letter_code
_entity_poly.pdbx_strand_id
1 'polypeptide(L)' 'PLFGVLVDGAVSIKGTDGTTQEFQVRGGFLSVSNDRVSILTESVG' A
#
# COMPACT_ATOMS: atom_id res chain seq x y z
N PRO A 1 8.97 11.82 -5.65
CA PRO A 1 7.94 11.53 -4.63
C PRO A 1 6.63 11.21 -5.34
N LEU A 2 5.84 10.27 -4.84
CA LEU A 2 4.54 9.89 -5.41
C LEU A 2 3.48 10.00 -4.33
N PHE A 3 2.36 10.64 -4.65
CA PHE A 3 1.17 10.64 -3.81
C PHE A 3 -0.02 10.27 -4.70
N GLY A 4 -0.75 9.24 -4.31
CA GLY A 4 -1.83 8.69 -5.11
C GLY A 4 -2.99 8.21 -4.24
N VAL A 5 -4.17 8.22 -4.83
CA VAL A 5 -5.37 7.64 -4.23
C VAL A 5 -5.38 6.15 -4.55
N LEU A 6 -5.66 5.33 -3.54
CA LEU A 6 -5.90 3.90 -3.69
C LEU A 6 -7.40 3.68 -3.85
N VAL A 7 -7.76 2.84 -4.81
CA VAL A 7 -9.10 2.29 -4.97
C VAL A 7 -9.14 0.88 -4.38
N ASP A 8 -10.34 0.32 -4.20
CA ASP A 8 -10.52 -1.03 -3.70
C ASP A 8 -9.71 -2.06 -4.50
N GLY A 9 -8.94 -2.90 -3.80
CA GLY A 9 -8.08 -3.89 -4.43
C GLY A 9 -7.04 -4.48 -3.49
N ALA A 10 -6.07 -5.18 -4.06
CA ALA A 10 -4.97 -5.80 -3.33
C ALA A 10 -3.67 -5.01 -3.52
N VAL A 11 -2.98 -4.71 -2.42
CA VAL A 11 -1.59 -4.23 -2.43
C VAL A 11 -0.67 -5.42 -2.20
N SER A 12 0.24 -5.66 -3.14
CA SER A 12 1.25 -6.72 -3.04
C SER A 12 2.64 -6.11 -2.84
N ILE A 13 3.27 -6.45 -1.72
CA ILE A 13 4.62 -6.02 -1.36
C ILE A 13 5.57 -7.20 -1.53
N LYS A 14 6.52 -7.08 -2.46
CA LYS A 14 7.57 -8.08 -2.68
C LYS A 14 8.79 -7.74 -1.84
N GLY A 15 9.08 -8.57 -0.85
CA GLY A 15 10.27 -8.49 -0.03
C GLY A 15 11.52 -8.87 -0.81
N THR A 16 12.66 -8.30 -0.41
CA THR A 16 13.98 -8.66 -0.99
C THR A 16 14.44 -10.06 -0.59
N ASP A 17 13.79 -10.66 0.41
CA ASP A 17 13.96 -12.04 0.86
C ASP A 17 13.15 -13.06 0.01
N GLY A 18 12.46 -12.59 -1.03
CA GLY A 18 11.60 -13.40 -1.89
C GLY A 18 10.19 -13.64 -1.33
N THR A 19 9.88 -13.12 -0.14
CA THR A 19 8.52 -13.19 0.41
C THR A 19 7.61 -12.19 -0.30
N THR A 20 6.32 -12.48 -0.33
CA THR A 20 5.30 -11.54 -0.83
C THR A 20 4.23 -11.40 0.24
N GLN A 21 3.97 -10.15 0.64
CA GLN A 21 2.86 -9.83 1.54
C GLN A 21 1.76 -9.15 0.76
N GLU A 22 0.53 -9.64 0.91
CA GLU A 22 -0.63 -9.12 0.21
C GLU A 22 -1.65 -8.59 1.22
N PHE A 23 -2.16 -7.39 0.96
CA PHE A 23 -3.11 -6.70 1.82
C PHE A 23 -4.31 -6.27 0.98
N GLN A 24 -5.51 -6.66 1.41
CA GLN A 24 -6.74 -6.15 0.81
C GLN A 24 -7.05 -4.76 1.38
N VAL A 25 -7.28 -3.80 0.50
CA VAL A 25 -7.58 -2.40 0.84
C VAL A 25 -8.93 -2.02 0.22
N ARG A 26 -9.75 -1.27 0.96
CA ARG A 26 -11.00 -0.69 0.44
C ARG A 26 -10.89 0.83 0.40
N GLY A 27 -10.04 1.31 -0.50
CA GLY A 27 -9.75 2.72 -0.62
C GLY A 27 -8.67 3.22 0.34
N GLY A 28 -8.09 4.39 0.02
CA GLY A 28 -7.12 5.07 0.87
C GLY A 28 -6.11 5.92 0.10
N PHE A 29 -4.94 6.11 0.70
CA PHE A 29 -3.84 6.89 0.13
C PHE A 29 -2.52 6.13 0.15
N LEU A 30 -1.76 6.28 -0.93
CA LEU A 30 -0.39 5.82 -1.08
C LEU A 30 0.54 7.03 -1.17
N SER A 31 1.57 7.06 -0.33
CA SER A 31 2.62 8.07 -0.37
C SER A 31 4.00 7.43 -0.40
N VAL A 32 4.86 7.91 -1.30
CA VAL A 32 6.24 7.44 -1.48
C VAL A 32 7.19 8.63 -1.40
N SER A 33 8.06 8.62 -0.39
CA SER A 33 9.09 9.63 -0.19
C SER A 33 10.24 9.07 0.62
N ASN A 34 11.49 9.44 0.27
CA ASN A 34 12.69 9.08 1.03
C ASN A 34 12.79 7.56 1.30
N ASP A 35 12.62 6.75 0.25
CA ASP A 35 12.65 5.28 0.32
C ASP A 35 11.63 4.63 1.26
N ARG A 36 10.66 5.42 1.73
CA ARG A 36 9.55 4.96 2.55
C ARG A 36 8.25 5.03 1.77
N VAL A 37 7.51 3.93 1.83
CA VAL A 37 6.13 3.83 1.35
C VAL A 37 5.21 3.84 2.56
N SER A 38 4.24 4.77 2.57
CA SER A 38 3.19 4.86 3.59
C SER A 38 1.85 4.59 2.93
N ILE A 39 1.11 3.63 3.48
CA ILE A 39 -0.23 3.26 3.03
C ILE A 39 -1.19 3.58 4.16
N LEU A 40 -2.13 4.49 3.91
CA LEU A 40 -3.22 4.80 4.83
C LEU A 40 -4.50 4.27 4.21
N THR A 41 -5.07 3.23 4.82
CA THR A 41 -6.31 2.61 4.37
C THR A 41 -7.43 2.96 5.32
N GLU A 42 -8.64 3.07 4.79
CA GLU A 42 -9.84 3.22 5.61
C GLU A 42 -10.15 1.84 6.22
N SER A 43 -10.24 1.76 7.54
CA SER A 43 -10.51 0.49 8.20
C SER A 43 -11.91 0.02 7.83
N VAL A 44 -11.99 -1.16 7.23
CA VAL A 44 -13.24 -1.88 7.09
C VAL A 44 -13.47 -2.65 8.38
N GLY A 45 -14.34 -2.09 9.23
CA GLY A 45 -14.86 -2.78 10.42
C GLY A 45 -15.68 -4.00 10.06
#